data_AF-A0A1L5KWT4-F1
#
_entry.id   AF-A0A1L5KWT4-F1
#
_cell.length_a   1.000
_cell.length_b   1.000
_cell.length_c   1.000
_cell.angle_alpha   90.00
_cell.angle_beta   90.00
_cell.angle_gamma   90.00
#
_symmetry.space_group_name_H-M   'P 1'
#
loop_
_entity.id
_entity.type
_entity.pdbx_description
1 polymer ?
#
loop_
_entity_poly.entity_id
_entity_poly.type
_entity_poly.pdbx_seq_one_letter_code
_entity_poly.pdbx_strand_id
1 'polypeptide(L)'
;FYEFDFSEVPVLVGTFSMGPIAGAVIEFVKILVKFLIKGTSTGGVGELANFLIGCSFILPAGFIYKYKKTRVGAIVGMLTGTVAMAAIGVVLNTFVLVPLYSSFMPLTEIIKMGQAIFPAIDGTFTFCLYCVGPFNIIKGLIISVVVFIIYKPLSRLINSLDALLTKKKKATVQ
;
A
#
# COMPACT_ATOMS: atom_id res chain seq x y z
N PHE A 1 4.45 -2.60 -15.73
CA PHE A 1 4.63 -3.30 -14.43
C PHE A 1 3.93 -2.60 -13.27
N TYR A 2 3.71 -1.28 -13.29
CA TYR A 2 2.82 -0.64 -12.30
C TYR A 2 1.36 -0.91 -12.65
N GLU A 3 0.75 -1.82 -11.90
CA GLU A 3 -0.66 -2.15 -12.01
C GLU A 3 -1.43 -1.51 -10.86
N PHE A 4 -2.55 -0.87 -11.20
CA PHE A 4 -3.51 -0.44 -10.20
C PHE A 4 -4.50 -1.57 -9.93
N ASP A 5 -4.75 -1.84 -8.65
CA ASP A 5 -5.75 -2.78 -8.21
C ASP A 5 -6.38 -2.30 -6.89
N PHE A 6 -7.59 -2.79 -6.60
CA PHE A 6 -8.33 -2.45 -5.40
C PHE A 6 -8.02 -3.39 -4.22
N SER A 7 -6.99 -4.24 -4.32
CA SER A 7 -6.67 -5.21 -3.26
C SER A 7 -6.15 -4.55 -1.99
N GLU A 8 -5.81 -3.26 -2.04
CA GLU A 8 -5.35 -2.50 -0.87
C GLU A 8 -6.51 -2.00 -0.01
N VAL A 9 -7.72 -1.98 -0.55
CA VAL A 9 -8.95 -1.66 0.19
C VAL A 9 -9.18 -2.65 1.33
N PRO A 10 -9.24 -3.99 1.11
CA PRO A 10 -9.39 -4.94 2.20
C PRO A 10 -8.18 -4.97 3.15
N VAL A 11 -6.97 -4.71 2.66
CA VAL A 11 -5.77 -4.61 3.51
C VAL A 11 -5.88 -3.43 4.47
N LEU A 12 -6.27 -2.25 3.98
CA LEU A 12 -6.43 -1.05 4.81
C LEU A 12 -7.62 -1.18 5.76
N VAL A 13 -8.72 -1.81 5.34
CA VAL A 13 -9.85 -2.17 6.21
C VAL A 13 -9.39 -3.09 7.34
N GLY A 14 -8.63 -4.13 7.04
CA GLY A 14 -8.04 -5.03 8.02
C GLY A 14 -7.08 -4.30 8.96
N THR A 15 -6.27 -3.39 8.42
CA THR A 15 -5.33 -2.55 9.17
C THR A 15 -6.07 -1.66 10.18
N PHE A 16 -7.15 -0.98 9.78
CA PHE A 16 -7.94 -0.15 10.68
C PHE A 16 -8.74 -0.97 11.70
N SER A 17 -9.09 -2.22 11.36
CA SER A 17 -9.86 -3.11 12.22
C SER A 17 -9.02 -3.82 13.28
N MET A 18 -7.85 -4.32 12.90
CA MET A 18 -7.03 -5.22 13.71
C MET A 18 -5.66 -4.62 14.07
N GLY A 19 -5.30 -3.48 13.49
CA GLY A 19 -4.05 -2.77 13.70
C GLY A 19 -3.03 -2.95 12.56
N PRO A 20 -1.96 -2.14 12.55
CA PRO A 20 -1.01 -2.06 11.43
C PRO A 20 -0.26 -3.36 11.18
N ILE A 21 0.09 -4.12 12.23
CA ILE A 21 0.79 -5.39 12.09
C ILE A 21 -0.11 -6.45 11.41
N ALA A 22 -1.38 -6.51 11.80
CA ALA A 22 -2.35 -7.37 11.12
C ALA A 22 -2.52 -6.95 9.66
N GLY A 23 -2.51 -5.64 9.37
CA GLY A 23 -2.45 -5.10 8.02
C GLY A 23 -1.28 -5.65 7.19
N ALA A 24 -0.06 -5.60 7.72
CA ALA A 24 1.13 -6.11 7.04
C ALA A 24 1.05 -7.63 6.80
N VAL A 25 0.44 -8.39 7.72
CA VAL A 25 0.20 -9.83 7.51
C VAL A 25 -0.83 -10.06 6.41
N ILE A 26 -1.92 -9.30 6.37
CA ILE A 26 -2.93 -9.38 5.30
C ILE A 26 -2.30 -9.04 3.94
N GLU A 27 -1.48 -7.99 3.90
CA GLU A 27 -0.71 -7.58 2.72
C GLU A 27 0.23 -8.70 2.25
N PHE A 28 0.95 -9.34 3.17
CA PHE A 28 1.82 -10.47 2.84
C PHE A 28 1.03 -11.66 2.28
N VAL A 29 -0.07 -12.04 2.93
CA VAL A 29 -0.93 -13.15 2.48
C VAL A 29 -1.53 -12.85 1.12
N LYS A 30 -1.98 -11.62 0.87
CA LYS A 30 -2.47 -11.16 -0.43
C LYS A 30 -1.45 -11.39 -1.54
N ILE A 31 -0.20 -11.02 -1.31
CA ILE A 31 0.89 -11.21 -2.28
C ILE A 31 1.22 -12.68 -2.46
N LEU A 32 1.31 -13.46 -1.38
CA LEU A 32 1.57 -14.89 -1.44
C LEU A 32 0.50 -15.63 -2.25
N VAL A 33 -0.78 -15.32 -2.00
CA VAL A 33 -1.91 -15.90 -2.74
C VAL A 33 -1.84 -15.52 -4.22
N LYS A 34 -1.58 -14.23 -4.55
CA LYS A 34 -1.42 -13.78 -5.93
C LYS A 34 -0.30 -14.54 -6.63
N PHE A 35 0.85 -14.69 -5.96
CA PHE A 35 2.04 -15.38 -6.46
C PHE A 35 1.76 -16.86 -6.73
N LEU A 36 1.10 -17.57 -5.81
CA LEU A 36 0.80 -19.00 -5.97
C LEU A 36 -0.23 -19.29 -7.08
N ILE A 37 -1.19 -18.38 -7.29
CA ILE A 37 -2.25 -18.58 -8.28
C ILE A 37 -1.82 -18.15 -9.68
N LYS A 38 -1.16 -16.98 -9.80
CA LYS A 38 -0.83 -16.38 -11.10
C LYS A 38 0.63 -16.59 -11.53
N GLY A 39 1.49 -17.07 -10.63
CA GLY A 39 2.93 -17.08 -10.83
C GLY A 39 3.51 -15.66 -10.84
N THR A 40 4.73 -15.52 -11.35
CA THR A 40 5.41 -14.23 -11.56
C THR A 40 6.02 -14.17 -12.95
N SER A 41 5.89 -13.03 -13.62
CA SER A 41 6.56 -12.74 -14.89
C SER A 41 7.93 -12.08 -14.69
N THR A 42 8.25 -11.73 -13.44
CA THR A 42 9.36 -10.82 -13.07
C THR A 42 10.26 -11.42 -12.01
N GLY A 43 10.22 -12.75 -11.84
CA GLY A 43 11.02 -13.46 -10.82
C GLY A 43 10.77 -13.01 -9.38
N GLY A 44 9.60 -12.41 -9.08
CA GLY A 44 9.23 -11.95 -7.74
C GLY A 44 9.44 -10.44 -7.48
N VAL A 45 10.02 -9.69 -8.44
CA VAL A 45 10.30 -8.26 -8.27
C VAL A 45 9.03 -7.43 -8.15
N GLY A 46 8.03 -7.72 -8.99
CA GLY A 46 6.74 -7.04 -8.94
C GLY A 46 5.96 -7.32 -7.66
N GLU A 47 6.04 -8.55 -7.16
CA GLU A 47 5.43 -8.96 -5.90
C GLU A 47 6.09 -8.30 -4.69
N LEU A 48 7.43 -8.25 -4.67
CA LEU A 48 8.19 -7.53 -3.65
C LEU A 48 7.87 -6.03 -3.68
N ALA A 49 7.81 -5.43 -4.87
CA ALA A 49 7.42 -4.04 -5.03
C ALA A 49 6.02 -3.80 -4.46
N ASN A 50 5.03 -4.61 -4.82
CA ASN A 50 3.67 -4.45 -4.33
C ASN A 50 3.60 -4.55 -2.79
N PHE A 51 4.28 -5.54 -2.20
CA PHE A 51 4.34 -5.69 -0.74
C PHE A 51 4.96 -4.48 -0.02
N LEU A 52 6.13 -4.01 -0.47
CA LEU A 52 6.85 -2.91 0.17
C LEU A 52 6.09 -1.58 0.03
N ILE A 53 5.56 -1.31 -1.16
CA ILE A 53 4.78 -0.11 -1.45
C ILE A 53 3.45 -0.15 -0.69
N GLY A 54 2.75 -1.30 -0.68
CA GLY A 54 1.54 -1.49 0.12
C GLY A 54 1.79 -1.27 1.60
N CYS A 55 2.85 -1.85 2.16
CA CYS A 55 3.25 -1.64 3.56
C CYS A 55 3.55 -0.15 3.86
N SER A 56 4.22 0.54 2.95
CA SER A 56 4.52 1.97 3.10
C SER A 56 3.28 2.88 3.15
N PHE A 57 2.14 2.40 2.63
CA PHE A 57 0.83 3.05 2.77
C PHE A 57 0.14 2.66 4.08
N ILE A 58 -0.04 1.35 4.29
CA ILE A 58 -0.94 0.86 5.35
C ILE A 58 -0.35 1.00 6.75
N LEU A 59 0.97 0.94 6.92
CA LEU A 59 1.62 1.05 8.23
C LEU A 59 1.44 2.44 8.84
N PRO A 60 1.88 3.54 8.20
CA PRO A 60 1.67 4.88 8.75
C PRO A 60 0.19 5.21 8.94
N ALA A 61 -0.68 4.81 8.00
CA ALA A 61 -2.12 4.99 8.14
C ALA A 61 -2.67 4.25 9.37
N GLY A 62 -2.29 2.98 9.52
CA GLY A 62 -2.71 2.11 10.61
C GLY A 62 -2.20 2.57 11.97
N PHE A 63 -0.96 3.04 12.06
CA PHE A 63 -0.42 3.58 13.31
C PHE A 63 -1.18 4.82 13.76
N ILE A 64 -1.39 5.80 12.87
CA ILE A 64 -2.14 7.03 13.18
C ILE A 64 -3.57 6.70 13.64
N TYR A 65 -4.26 5.84 12.88
CA TYR A 65 -5.63 5.46 13.21
C TYR A 65 -5.73 4.67 14.52
N LYS A 66 -4.75 3.80 14.82
CA LYS A 66 -4.71 3.02 16.06
C LYS A 66 -4.67 3.92 17.31
N TYR A 67 -3.99 5.07 17.24
CA TYR A 67 -3.97 6.03 18.35
C TYR A 67 -5.28 6.83 18.49
N LYS A 68 -5.91 7.21 17.37
CA LYS A 68 -7.16 7.98 17.36
C LYS A 68 -8.18 7.39 16.38
N LYS A 69 -8.95 6.40 16.85
CA LYS A 69 -10.02 5.72 16.10
C LYS A 69 -11.23 6.63 15.85
N THR A 70 -11.05 7.64 15.01
CA THR A 70 -12.07 8.64 14.65
C THR A 70 -12.08 8.84 13.15
N ARG A 71 -13.15 9.44 12.62
CA ARG A 71 -13.26 9.77 11.19
C ARG A 71 -12.10 10.68 10.74
N VAL A 72 -11.75 11.67 11.56
CA VAL A 72 -10.61 12.56 11.30
C VAL A 72 -9.29 11.78 11.34
N GLY A 73 -9.11 10.90 12.33
CA GLY A 73 -7.93 10.03 12.41
C GLY A 73 -7.77 9.12 11.19
N ALA A 74 -8.86 8.60 10.64
CA ALA A 74 -8.83 7.80 9.41
C ALA A 74 -8.38 8.65 8.20
N ILE A 75 -8.95 9.85 8.04
CA ILE A 75 -8.57 10.78 6.95
C ILE A 75 -7.08 11.13 7.06
N VAL A 76 -6.62 11.56 8.24
CA VAL A 76 -5.22 11.93 8.48
C VAL A 76 -4.31 10.73 8.25
N GLY A 77 -4.67 9.55 8.75
CA GLY A 77 -3.91 8.32 8.52
C GLY A 77 -3.76 7.99 7.05
N MET A 78 -4.86 8.02 6.29
CA MET A 78 -4.87 7.74 4.86
C MET A 78 -4.07 8.76 4.04
N LEU A 79 -4.14 10.05 4.38
CA LEU A 79 -3.34 11.10 3.73
C LEU A 79 -1.85 10.90 4.02
N THR A 80 -1.48 10.69 5.28
CA THR A 80 -0.08 10.42 5.66
C THR A 80 0.45 9.16 4.98
N GLY A 81 -0.35 8.10 4.93
CA GLY A 81 0.02 6.88 4.22
C GLY A 81 0.21 7.12 2.73
N THR A 82 -0.64 7.91 2.09
CA THR A 82 -0.52 8.22 0.65
C THR A 82 0.78 8.97 0.37
N VAL A 83 1.11 9.97 1.19
CA VAL A 83 2.37 10.72 1.06
C VAL A 83 3.57 9.81 1.31
N ALA A 84 3.52 8.96 2.33
CA ALA A 84 4.57 8.00 2.64
C ALA A 84 4.77 7.02 1.47
N MET A 85 3.69 6.49 0.89
CA MET A 85 3.74 5.59 -0.25
C MET A 85 4.33 6.23 -1.50
N ALA A 86 4.01 7.51 -1.75
CA ALA A 86 4.61 8.26 -2.85
C ALA A 86 6.11 8.44 -2.62
N ALA A 87 6.51 8.95 -1.46
CA ALA A 87 7.92 9.23 -1.15
C ALA A 87 8.78 7.96 -1.11
N ILE A 88 8.36 6.96 -0.34
CA ILE A 88 9.06 5.66 -0.25
C ILE A 88 9.02 4.96 -1.61
N GLY A 89 7.93 5.11 -2.37
CA GLY A 89 7.84 4.57 -3.72
C GLY A 89 8.85 5.16 -4.69
N VAL A 90 9.07 6.48 -4.67
CA VAL A 90 10.13 7.09 -5.48
C VAL A 90 11.50 6.55 -5.06
N VAL A 91 11.80 6.51 -3.76
CA VAL A 91 13.10 6.06 -3.25
C VAL A 91 13.36 4.59 -3.57
N LEU A 92 12.45 3.68 -3.20
CA LEU A 92 12.62 2.25 -3.44
C LEU A 92 12.69 1.93 -4.93
N ASN A 93 11.89 2.58 -5.77
CA ASN A 93 11.96 2.34 -7.20
C ASN A 93 13.25 2.88 -7.81
N THR A 94 13.75 4.02 -7.34
CA THR A 94 15.01 4.60 -7.85
C THR A 94 16.20 3.69 -7.56
N PHE A 95 16.32 3.19 -6.32
CA PHE A 95 17.55 2.53 -5.87
C PHE A 95 17.49 1.00 -5.89
N VAL A 96 16.30 0.41 -5.85
CA VAL A 96 16.15 -1.04 -5.67
C VAL A 96 15.30 -1.65 -6.77
N LEU A 97 14.04 -1.23 -6.90
CA LEU A 97 13.06 -1.98 -7.68
C LEU A 97 13.23 -1.80 -9.19
N VAL A 98 13.47 -0.59 -9.70
CA VAL A 98 13.72 -0.38 -11.15
C VAL A 98 15.06 -0.98 -11.58
N PRO A 99 16.18 -0.78 -10.84
CA PRO A 99 17.43 -1.49 -11.13
C PRO A 99 17.26 -3.01 -11.14
N LEU A 100 16.53 -3.58 -10.18
CA LEU A 100 16.28 -5.02 -10.12
C LEU A 100 15.38 -5.50 -11.28
N TYR A 101 14.39 -4.70 -11.65
CA TYR A 101 13.52 -4.96 -12.81
C TYR A 101 14.28 -4.88 -14.14
N SER A 102 15.41 -4.16 -14.19
CA SER A 102 16.18 -3.98 -15.42
C SER A 102 16.78 -5.28 -16.00
N SER A 103 16.84 -6.34 -15.18
CA SER A 103 17.19 -7.69 -15.60
C SER A 103 16.13 -8.33 -16.52
N PHE A 104 14.88 -7.83 -16.51
CA PHE A 104 13.77 -8.31 -17.33
C PHE A 104 13.44 -7.38 -18.50
N MET A 105 13.69 -6.09 -18.34
CA MET A 105 13.49 -5.07 -19.36
C MET A 105 14.64 -4.06 -19.32
N PRO A 106 15.35 -3.80 -20.43
CA PRO A 106 16.47 -2.88 -20.43
C PRO A 106 16.11 -1.52 -19.83
N LEU A 107 16.97 -0.97 -18.97
CA LEU A 107 16.73 0.32 -18.31
C LEU A 107 16.45 1.43 -19.34
N THR A 108 17.14 1.40 -20.49
CA THR A 108 16.92 2.36 -21.58
C THR A 108 15.51 2.30 -22.15
N GLU A 109 14.87 1.13 -22.17
CA GLU A 109 13.49 0.95 -22.61
C GLU A 109 12.51 1.51 -21.57
N ILE A 110 12.75 1.24 -20.28
CA ILE A 110 11.95 1.80 -19.17
C ILE A 110 11.96 3.33 -19.22
N ILE A 111 13.14 3.93 -19.39
CA ILE A 111 13.29 5.39 -19.48
C ILE A 111 12.58 5.93 -20.72
N LYS A 112 12.71 5.29 -21.88
CA LYS A 112 12.00 5.68 -23.11
C LYS A 112 10.48 5.65 -22.94
N MET A 113 9.94 4.63 -22.26
CA MET A 113 8.51 4.56 -21.94
C MET A 113 8.07 5.74 -21.06
N GLY A 114 8.90 6.13 -20.10
CA GLY A 114 8.68 7.33 -19.29
C GLY A 114 8.69 8.60 -20.12
N GLN A 115 9.71 8.76 -20.97
CA GLN A 115 9.87 9.94 -21.84
C GLN A 115 8.69 10.17 -22.79
N ALA A 116 8.05 9.09 -23.24
CA ALA A 116 6.83 9.18 -24.06
C ALA A 116 5.66 9.87 -23.33
N ILE A 117 5.64 9.83 -21.99
CA ILE A 117 4.64 10.47 -21.13
C ILE A 117 5.15 11.85 -20.68
N PHE A 118 6.39 11.91 -20.22
CA PHE A 118 7.02 13.13 -19.69
C PHE A 118 8.42 13.31 -20.29
N PRO A 119 8.58 14.17 -21.32
CA PRO A 119 9.84 14.29 -22.07
C PRO A 119 11.06 14.69 -21.25
N ALA A 120 10.88 15.31 -20.08
CA ALA A 120 11.97 15.74 -19.20
C ALA A 120 12.56 14.61 -18.33
N ILE A 121 12.14 13.36 -18.53
CA ILE A 121 12.76 12.19 -17.89
C ILE A 121 14.11 11.91 -18.55
N ASP A 122 15.18 11.91 -17.76
CA ASP A 122 16.57 11.71 -18.20
C ASP A 122 17.25 10.52 -17.50
N GLY A 123 16.60 9.90 -16.52
CA GLY A 123 17.16 8.77 -15.76
C GLY A 123 16.17 8.17 -14.76
N THR A 124 16.64 7.19 -14.00
CA THR A 124 15.78 6.41 -13.08
C THR A 124 15.11 7.29 -12.02
N PHE A 125 15.83 8.26 -11.48
CA PHE A 125 15.29 9.17 -10.47
C PHE A 125 14.16 10.04 -11.03
N THR A 126 14.37 10.69 -12.17
CA THR A 126 13.35 11.54 -12.81
C THR A 126 12.17 10.70 -13.30
N PHE A 127 12.40 9.48 -13.80
CA PHE A 127 11.35 8.51 -14.07
C PHE A 127 10.52 8.21 -12.82
N CYS A 128 11.17 7.91 -11.69
CA CYS A 128 10.47 7.62 -10.45
C CYS A 128 9.72 8.84 -9.93
N LEU A 129 10.33 10.03 -9.99
CA LEU A 129 9.73 11.26 -9.54
C LEU A 129 8.48 11.65 -10.35
N TYR A 130 8.53 11.53 -11.68
CA TYR A 130 7.45 11.97 -12.57
C TYR A 130 6.42 10.89 -12.92
N CYS A 131 6.77 9.61 -12.82
CA CYS A 131 5.83 8.51 -13.10
C CYS A 131 5.40 7.81 -11.81
N VAL A 132 6.36 7.36 -10.99
CA VAL A 132 6.08 6.49 -9.83
C VAL A 132 5.43 7.26 -8.68
N GLY A 133 5.95 8.45 -8.37
CA GLY A 133 5.39 9.33 -7.35
C GLY A 133 3.93 9.67 -7.62
N PRO A 134 3.59 10.27 -8.78
CA PRO A 134 2.21 10.58 -9.15
C PRO A 134 1.31 9.35 -9.21
N PHE A 135 1.79 8.23 -9.76
CA PHE A 135 1.03 6.98 -9.76
C PHE A 135 0.65 6.54 -8.34
N ASN A 136 1.59 6.56 -7.41
CA ASN A 136 1.33 6.19 -6.02
C ASN A 136 0.42 7.20 -5.30
N ILE A 137 0.53 8.50 -5.58
CA ILE A 137 -0.41 9.50 -5.03
C ILE A 137 -1.84 9.17 -5.48
N ILE A 138 -2.05 8.97 -6.78
CA ILE A 138 -3.36 8.64 -7.35
C ILE A 138 -3.87 7.33 -6.76
N LYS A 139 -3.02 6.30 -6.71
CA LYS A 139 -3.37 5.00 -6.12
C LYS A 139 -3.85 5.15 -4.68
N GLY A 140 -3.07 5.84 -3.84
CA GLY A 140 -3.38 6.04 -2.42
C GLY A 140 -4.67 6.83 -2.21
N LEU A 141 -4.90 7.89 -2.99
CA LEU A 141 -6.12 8.68 -2.94
C LEU A 141 -7.36 7.86 -3.32
N ILE A 142 -7.31 7.09 -4.41
CA ILE A 142 -8.44 6.26 -4.85
C ILE A 142 -8.78 5.23 -3.77
N ILE A 143 -7.79 4.50 -3.24
CA ILE A 143 -8.00 3.53 -2.18
C ILE A 143 -8.61 4.21 -0.94
N SER A 144 -8.11 5.38 -0.58
CA SER A 144 -8.58 6.15 0.56
C SER A 144 -10.04 6.59 0.40
N VAL A 145 -10.44 7.03 -0.79
CA VAL A 145 -11.82 7.39 -1.11
C VAL A 145 -12.74 6.18 -0.97
N VAL A 146 -12.34 5.02 -1.51
CA VAL A 146 -13.14 3.80 -1.41
C VAL A 146 -13.31 3.38 0.06
N VAL A 147 -12.24 3.36 0.84
CA VAL A 147 -12.29 3.03 2.28
C VAL A 147 -13.14 4.04 3.05
N PHE A 148 -13.08 5.31 2.70
CA PHE A 148 -13.88 6.36 3.33
C PHE A 148 -15.38 6.19 3.06
N ILE A 149 -15.78 5.81 1.85
CA ILE A 149 -17.19 5.54 1.51
C ILE A 149 -17.74 4.42 2.40
N ILE A 150 -16.94 3.38 2.65
CA ILE A 150 -17.32 2.24 3.52
C ILE A 150 -16.95 2.46 4.99
N TYR A 151 -16.63 3.69 5.42
CA TYR A 151 -16.22 3.96 6.79
C TYR A 151 -17.30 3.64 7.81
N LYS A 152 -18.58 3.84 7.49
CA LYS A 152 -19.69 3.56 8.42
C LYS A 152 -19.79 2.08 8.81
N PRO A 153 -19.84 1.11 7.87
CA PRO A 153 -19.76 -0.31 8.22
C PRO A 153 -18.41 -0.69 8.85
N LEU A 154 -17.31 -0.08 8.43
CA LEU A 154 -16.00 -0.27 9.06
C LEU A 154 -16.00 0.10 10.55
N SER A 155 -16.56 1.25 10.90
CA SER A 155 -16.67 1.70 12.29
C SER A 155 -17.50 0.74 13.15
N ARG A 156 -18.57 0.15 12.61
CA ARG A 156 -19.35 -0.89 13.31
C ARG A 156 -18.52 -2.15 13.55
N LEU A 157 -17.77 -2.61 12.53
CA LEU A 157 -16.88 -3.76 12.63
C LEU A 157 -15.84 -3.56 13.73
N ILE A 158 -15.15 -2.40 13.73
CA ILE A 158 -14.15 -2.05 14.74
C ILE A 158 -14.74 -2.11 16.15
N ASN A 159 -15.90 -1.47 16.37
CA ASN A 159 -16.55 -1.48 17.67
C ASN A 159 -16.94 -2.90 18.13
N SER A 160 -17.39 -3.75 17.20
CA SER A 160 -17.73 -5.14 17.51
C SER A 160 -16.49 -5.97 17.89
N LEU A 161 -15.36 -5.77 17.20
CA LEU A 161 -14.10 -6.45 17.48
C LEU A 161 -13.53 -6.01 18.84
N ASP A 162 -13.56 -4.71 19.13
CA ASP A 162 -13.11 -4.18 20.43
C ASP A 162 -13.94 -4.77 21.59
N ALA A 163 -15.26 -4.91 21.41
CA ALA A 163 -16.13 -5.55 22.39
C ALA A 163 -15.78 -7.05 22.62
N LEU A 164 -15.54 -7.79 21.53
CA LEU A 164 -15.16 -9.21 21.60
C LEU A 164 -13.80 -9.42 22.28
N LEU A 165 -12.80 -8.61 21.93
CA LEU A 165 -11.46 -8.69 22.54
C LEU A 165 -11.50 -8.33 24.03
N THR A 166 -12.31 -7.34 24.40
CA THR A 166 -12.51 -6.97 25.81
C THR A 166 -13.18 -8.10 26.60
N LYS A 167 -14.21 -8.75 26.03
CA LYS A 167 -14.89 -9.89 26.65
C LYS A 167 -13.94 -11.07 26.85
N LYS A 168 -13.14 -11.42 25.82
CA LYS A 168 -12.17 -12.52 25.89
C LYS A 168 -11.11 -12.27 26.97
N LYS A 169 -10.57 -11.04 27.05
CA LYS A 169 -9.57 -10.69 28.08
C LYS A 169 -10.12 -10.87 29.50
N LYS A 170 -11.40 -10.53 29.74
CA LYS A 170 -12.03 -10.77 31.05
C LYS A 170 -12.17 -12.27 31.37
N ALA A 171 -12.52 -13.08 30.37
CA ALA A 171 -12.71 -14.52 30.54
C ALA A 171 -11.39 -15.31 30.75
N THR A 172 -10.25 -14.79 30.30
CA THR A 172 -8.93 -15.43 30.51
C THR A 172 -8.28 -15.05 31.86
N VAL A 173 -8.82 -14.04 32.54
CA VAL A 173 -8.32 -13.56 33.85
C VAL A 173 -9.12 -14.15 35.02
N GLN A 174 -10.24 -14.82 34.75
CA GLN A 174 -11.00 -15.63 35.70
C GLN A 174 -10.57 -17.09 35.60
#